data_AF-A0A7C1C147-F1
#
_entry.id   AF-A0A7C1C147-F1
#
_cell.length_a   1.000
_cell.length_b   1.000
_cell.length_c   1.000
_cell.angle_alpha   90.00
_cell.angle_beta   90.00
_cell.angle_gamma   90.00
#
_symmetry.space_group_name_H-M   'P 1'
#
loop_
_entity.id
_entity.type
_entity.pdbx_description
1 polymer ?
#
loop_
_entity_poly.entity_id
_entity_poly.type
_entity_poly.pdbx_seq_one_letter_code
_entity_poly.pdbx_strand_id
1 'polypeptide(L)'
;MLKQEEIDILKSIWKKDAENFMTCPKCGSSLTIVQLGPRVKPGVDRILYETVVECSRCSFNIKTSSFTVYGAVKDFDDETIEIASWSSTGSREVYTFNHHLDKNLLKELKSSGELVEFLIVNGYAIVVIG
;
A
#
# COMPACT_ATOMS: atom_id res chain seq x y z
N MET A 1 11.57 9.68 9.70
CA MET A 1 11.51 8.22 9.49
C MET A 1 10.66 7.64 10.60
N LEU A 2 9.84 6.64 10.30
CA LEU A 2 9.10 5.87 11.31
C LEU A 2 10.08 5.16 12.25
N LYS A 3 9.72 5.05 13.53
CA LYS A 3 10.42 4.18 14.48
C LYS A 3 10.10 2.71 14.19
N GLN A 4 10.96 1.79 14.62
CA GLN A 4 10.76 0.35 14.41
C GLN A 4 9.40 -0.13 14.97
N GLU A 5 9.03 0.32 16.15
CA GLU A 5 7.72 0.02 16.77
C GLU A 5 6.54 0.46 15.90
N GLU A 6 6.65 1.64 15.27
CA GLU A 6 5.62 2.17 14.38
C GLU A 6 5.52 1.36 13.08
N ILE A 7 6.67 0.90 12.56
CA ILE A 7 6.72 0.00 11.40
C ILE A 7 6.03 -1.32 11.74
N ASP A 8 6.33 -1.90 12.92
CA ASP A 8 5.77 -3.19 13.33
C ASP A 8 4.26 -3.09 13.57
N ILE A 9 3.78 -1.98 14.12
CA ILE A 9 2.34 -1.68 14.25
C ILE A 9 1.69 -1.58 12.85
N LEU A 10 2.28 -0.85 11.91
CA LEU A 10 1.74 -0.76 10.54
C LEU A 10 1.68 -2.12 9.87
N LYS A 11 2.77 -2.90 9.95
CA LYS A 11 2.78 -4.28 9.45
C LYS A 11 1.67 -5.13 10.06
N SER A 12 1.38 -4.94 11.35
CA SER A 12 0.29 -5.65 12.03
C SER A 12 -1.10 -5.25 11.53
N ILE A 13 -1.30 -3.98 11.15
CA ILE A 13 -2.55 -3.48 10.56
C ILE A 13 -2.79 -4.08 9.17
N TRP A 14 -1.70 -4.37 8.45
CA TRP A 14 -1.72 -4.98 7.11
C TRP A 14 -1.70 -6.51 7.13
N LYS A 15 -1.65 -7.15 8.30
CA LYS A 15 -1.53 -8.61 8.40
C LYS A 15 -2.71 -9.32 7.73
N LYS A 16 -2.40 -10.51 7.22
CA LYS A 16 -3.23 -11.33 6.32
C LYS A 16 -4.51 -11.92 6.95
N ASP A 17 -4.74 -11.72 8.23
CA ASP A 17 -5.96 -12.19 8.90
C ASP A 17 -7.09 -11.22 8.57
N ALA A 18 -8.01 -11.64 7.70
CA ALA A 18 -9.13 -10.84 7.21
C ALA A 18 -10.01 -10.23 8.33
N GLU A 19 -10.03 -10.84 9.52
CA GLU A 19 -10.74 -10.31 10.70
C GLU A 19 -10.09 -9.05 11.29
N ASN A 20 -8.79 -8.83 11.03
CA ASN A 20 -8.01 -7.77 11.65
C ASN A 20 -7.41 -6.77 10.65
N PHE A 21 -7.70 -6.90 9.35
CA PHE A 21 -7.26 -5.92 8.36
C PHE A 21 -7.90 -4.56 8.65
N MET A 22 -7.08 -3.50 8.69
CA MET A 22 -7.54 -2.15 8.99
C MET A 22 -8.26 -2.03 10.34
N THR A 23 -7.89 -2.88 11.30
CA THR A 23 -8.40 -2.86 12.67
C THR A 23 -7.43 -2.13 13.61
N CYS A 24 -7.98 -1.24 14.45
CA CYS A 24 -7.19 -0.43 15.36
C CYS A 24 -6.58 -1.30 16.48
N PRO A 25 -5.25 -1.27 16.66
CA PRO A 25 -4.58 -2.09 17.67
C PRO A 25 -4.88 -1.67 19.12
N LYS A 26 -5.45 -0.48 19.34
CA LYS A 26 -5.79 0.02 20.68
C LYS A 26 -7.21 -0.32 21.12
N CYS A 27 -8.18 -0.34 20.21
CA CYS A 27 -9.60 -0.43 20.56
C CYS A 27 -10.43 -1.32 19.64
N GLY A 28 -9.82 -2.00 18.67
CA GLY A 28 -10.49 -2.92 17.75
C GLY A 28 -11.48 -2.27 16.77
N SER A 29 -11.54 -0.94 16.70
CA SER A 29 -12.41 -0.22 15.75
C SER A 29 -11.74 -0.05 14.39
N SER A 30 -12.50 0.31 13.37
CA SER A 30 -11.94 0.51 12.02
C SER A 30 -10.94 1.67 11.95
N LEU A 31 -9.93 1.46 11.12
CA LEU A 31 -8.96 2.48 10.74
C LEU A 31 -9.38 3.14 9.42
N THR A 32 -8.86 4.33 9.17
CA THR A 32 -9.03 5.07 7.92
C THR A 32 -7.67 5.56 7.45
N ILE A 33 -7.45 5.54 6.13
CA ILE A 33 -6.24 6.06 5.50
C ILE A 33 -6.56 7.44 4.93
N VAL A 34 -5.88 8.46 5.43
CA VAL A 34 -6.05 9.84 5.00
C VAL A 34 -4.79 10.28 4.28
N GLN A 35 -4.89 10.50 2.96
CA GLN A 35 -3.82 11.13 2.19
C GLN A 35 -3.89 12.66 2.39
N LEU A 36 -2.82 13.23 2.93
CA LEU A 36 -2.65 14.66 3.12
C LEU A 36 -1.95 15.29 1.90
N GLY A 37 -1.37 16.47 2.06
CA GLY A 37 -0.66 17.16 0.98
C GLY A 37 0.50 16.35 0.39
N PRO A 38 0.80 16.53 -0.91
CA PRO A 38 1.92 15.86 -1.56
C PRO A 38 3.25 16.34 -0.96
N ARG A 39 4.16 15.40 -0.76
CA ARG A 39 5.57 15.63 -0.45
C ARG A 39 6.40 15.46 -1.71
N VAL A 40 6.76 16.58 -2.33
CA VAL A 40 7.75 16.57 -3.39
C VAL A 40 9.15 16.51 -2.76
N LYS A 41 9.86 15.41 -2.96
CA LYS A 41 11.27 15.29 -2.58
C LYS A 41 12.14 15.39 -3.82
N PRO A 42 13.20 16.22 -3.81
CA PRO A 42 14.19 16.23 -4.89
C PRO A 42 14.75 14.82 -5.14
N GLY A 43 14.76 14.39 -6.40
CA GLY A 43 15.27 13.07 -6.80
C GLY A 43 14.32 11.89 -6.56
N VAL A 44 13.07 12.15 -6.14
CA VAL A 44 12.02 11.13 -6.10
C VAL A 44 11.03 11.44 -7.21
N ASP A 45 10.97 10.57 -8.20
CA ASP A 45 10.16 10.83 -9.39
C ASP A 45 8.71 10.36 -9.26
N ARG A 46 8.27 10.09 -8.03
CA ARG A 46 6.90 9.71 -7.68
C ARG A 46 6.33 10.76 -6.74
N ILE A 47 5.06 11.09 -6.95
CA ILE A 47 4.33 11.93 -6.02
C ILE A 47 4.05 11.09 -4.77
N LEU A 48 4.80 11.39 -3.72
CA LEU A 48 4.56 10.84 -2.39
C LEU A 48 3.52 11.70 -1.69
N TYR A 49 2.62 11.08 -0.93
CA TYR A 49 1.68 11.76 -0.07
C TYR A 49 2.09 11.55 1.39
N GLU A 50 2.05 12.61 2.19
CA GLU A 50 1.96 12.41 3.64
C GLU A 50 0.65 11.66 3.91
N THR A 51 0.68 10.63 4.75
CA THR A 51 -0.48 9.78 4.98
C THR A 51 -0.65 9.54 6.46
N VAL A 52 -1.87 9.64 6.95
CA VAL A 52 -2.21 9.30 8.34
C VAL A 52 -3.12 8.09 8.32
N VAL A 53 -2.76 7.05 9.07
CA VAL A 53 -3.67 5.96 9.39
C VAL A 53 -4.22 6.25 10.78
N GLU A 54 -5.52 6.53 10.87
CA GLU A 54 -6.18 6.96 12.11
C GLU A 54 -7.39 6.10 12.47
N CYS A 55 -7.67 6.01 13.76
CA CYS A 55 -8.83 5.31 14.28
C CYS A 55 -10.04 6.22 14.39
N SER A 56 -11.20 5.74 13.94
CA SER A 56 -12.47 6.47 14.01
C SER A 56 -13.00 6.66 15.44
N ARG A 57 -12.48 5.90 16.42
CA ARG A 57 -13.02 5.84 17.79
C ARG A 57 -12.07 6.32 18.89
N CYS A 58 -10.76 6.15 18.73
CA CYS A 58 -9.77 6.50 19.77
C CYS A 58 -8.64 7.35 19.21
N SER A 59 -7.74 7.83 20.08
CA SER A 59 -6.63 8.72 19.70
C SER A 59 -5.48 8.04 18.95
N PHE A 60 -5.65 6.79 18.48
CA PHE A 60 -4.65 6.12 17.68
C PHE A 60 -4.51 6.79 16.31
N ASN A 61 -3.29 7.23 16.00
CA ASN A 61 -2.91 7.65 14.67
C ASN A 61 -1.43 7.32 14.44
N ILE A 62 -1.07 7.09 13.17
CA ILE A 62 0.30 6.86 12.75
C ILE A 62 0.55 7.57 11.42
N LYS A 63 1.65 8.32 11.34
CA LYS A 63 2.04 9.08 10.15
C LYS A 63 2.99 8.27 9.28
N THR A 64 2.64 8.07 8.03
CA THR A 64 3.41 7.30 7.06
C THR A 64 3.44 8.03 5.71
N SER A 65 3.87 7.33 4.66
CA SER A 65 3.81 7.80 3.29
C SER A 65 3.08 6.81 2.42
N SER A 66 2.35 7.34 1.45
CA SER A 66 1.74 6.55 0.40
C SER A 66 2.06 7.13 -0.97
N PHE A 67 1.89 6.30 -1.99
CA PHE A 67 1.93 6.68 -3.39
C PHE A 67 1.14 5.64 -4.18
N THR A 68 0.85 5.96 -5.44
CA THR A 68 0.22 5.01 -6.35
C THR A 68 1.22 4.48 -7.36
N VAL A 69 0.97 3.25 -7.84
CA VAL A 69 1.70 2.64 -8.95
C VAL A 69 0.68 2.20 -9.96
N TYR A 70 0.75 2.74 -11.17
CA TYR A 70 -0.08 2.28 -12.29
C TYR A 70 0.66 1.19 -13.08
N GLY A 71 0.11 -0.01 -13.18
CA GLY A 71 0.81 -1.13 -13.82
C GLY A 71 -0.01 -2.41 -13.92
N ALA A 72 0.60 -3.45 -14.49
CA ALA A 72 0.04 -4.79 -14.58
C ALA A 72 0.67 -5.72 -13.55
N VAL A 73 -0.10 -6.68 -13.04
CA VAL A 73 0.42 -7.76 -12.19
C VAL A 73 1.31 -8.66 -13.05
N LYS A 74 2.60 -8.72 -12.73
CA LYS A 74 3.57 -9.61 -13.39
C LYS A 74 3.61 -10.96 -12.69
N ASP A 75 3.75 -10.95 -11.37
CA ASP A 75 3.73 -12.14 -10.53
C ASP A 75 3.28 -11.81 -9.11
N PHE A 76 2.93 -12.81 -8.31
CA PHE A 76 2.63 -12.65 -6.89
C PHE A 76 2.72 -13.99 -6.16
N ASP A 77 3.00 -13.93 -4.87
CA ASP A 77 2.91 -15.06 -3.96
C ASP A 77 1.97 -14.75 -2.79
N ASP A 78 2.21 -15.33 -1.63
CA ASP A 78 1.38 -15.10 -0.44
C ASP A 78 1.81 -13.86 0.36
N GLU A 79 2.96 -13.28 0.10
CA GLU A 79 3.50 -12.13 0.82
C GLU A 79 3.74 -10.93 -0.10
N THR A 80 4.14 -11.18 -1.34
CA THR A 80 4.65 -10.17 -2.27
C THR A 80 3.94 -10.17 -3.63
N ILE A 81 3.91 -8.99 -4.24
CA ILE A 81 3.40 -8.74 -5.58
C ILE A 81 4.49 -8.04 -6.42
N GLU A 82 4.65 -8.50 -7.65
CA GLU A 82 5.45 -7.83 -8.67
C GLU A 82 4.54 -7.06 -9.64
N ILE A 83 4.74 -5.75 -9.71
CA ILE A 83 3.98 -4.85 -10.58
C ILE A 83 4.90 -4.38 -11.70
N ALA A 84 4.58 -4.76 -12.94
CA ALA A 84 5.23 -4.22 -14.13
C ALA A 84 4.63 -2.85 -14.46
N SER A 85 5.46 -1.82 -14.42
CA SER A 85 5.04 -0.42 -14.59
C SER A 85 6.11 0.37 -15.35
N TRP A 86 5.85 1.66 -15.55
CA TRP A 86 6.78 2.59 -16.14
C TRP A 86 7.49 3.37 -15.04
N SER A 87 8.80 3.51 -15.17
CA SER A 87 9.56 4.52 -14.43
C SER A 87 9.19 5.92 -14.91
N SER A 88 9.53 6.90 -14.09
CA SER A 88 9.49 8.32 -14.42
C SER A 88 10.24 8.73 -15.68
N THR A 89 11.28 7.96 -16.05
CA THR A 89 12.10 8.20 -17.23
C THR A 89 11.56 7.48 -18.47
N GLY A 90 10.43 6.77 -18.35
CA GLY A 90 9.81 6.03 -19.44
C GLY A 90 10.41 4.65 -19.70
N SER A 91 11.34 4.18 -18.85
CA SER A 91 11.84 2.80 -18.90
C SER A 91 10.85 1.84 -18.22
N ARG A 92 10.72 0.60 -18.71
CA ARG A 92 9.93 -0.44 -18.04
C ARG A 92 10.65 -0.89 -16.77
N GLU A 93 9.93 -0.93 -15.66
CA GLU A 93 10.43 -1.41 -14.38
C GLU A 93 9.46 -2.38 -13.73
N VAL A 94 10.00 -3.28 -12.92
CA VAL A 94 9.21 -4.20 -12.08
C VAL A 94 9.45 -3.80 -10.64
N TYR A 95 8.36 -3.47 -9.94
CA TYR A 95 8.40 -3.10 -8.55
C TYR A 95 7.83 -4.23 -7.70
N THR A 96 8.56 -4.61 -6.65
CA THR A 96 8.11 -5.63 -5.70
C THR A 96 7.64 -4.96 -4.42
N PHE A 97 6.44 -5.30 -3.97
CA PHE A 97 5.86 -4.81 -2.72
C PHE A 97 5.33 -6.00 -1.92
N ASN A 98 5.25 -5.83 -0.59
CA ASN A 98 4.39 -6.71 0.20
C ASN A 98 2.93 -6.43 -0.16
N HIS A 99 1.99 -7.35 0.03
CA HIS A 99 0.57 -7.06 -0.24
C HIS A 99 -0.42 -7.72 0.73
N HIS A 100 -1.64 -7.18 0.73
CA HIS A 100 -2.83 -7.76 1.36
C HIS A 100 -3.96 -8.02 0.33
N LEU A 101 -3.66 -7.88 -0.96
CA LEU A 101 -4.68 -8.01 -2.01
C LEU A 101 -5.22 -9.45 -2.12
N ASP A 102 -6.51 -9.55 -2.45
CA ASP A 102 -7.19 -10.84 -2.63
C ASP A 102 -6.53 -11.69 -3.72
N LYS A 103 -6.35 -12.99 -3.43
CA LYS A 103 -5.62 -13.89 -4.32
C LYS A 103 -6.36 -14.14 -5.64
N ASN A 104 -7.69 -14.16 -5.63
CA ASN A 104 -8.46 -14.36 -6.85
C ASN A 104 -8.43 -13.11 -7.74
N LEU A 105 -8.54 -11.93 -7.13
CA LEU A 105 -8.32 -10.66 -7.82
C LEU A 105 -6.94 -10.62 -8.49
N LEU A 106 -5.87 -10.97 -7.77
CA LEU A 106 -4.53 -10.98 -8.35
C LEU A 106 -4.35 -12.00 -9.48
N LYS A 107 -4.99 -13.18 -9.39
CA LYS A 107 -5.01 -14.15 -10.48
C LYS A 107 -5.68 -13.58 -11.73
N GLU A 108 -6.83 -12.92 -11.54
CA GLU A 108 -7.59 -12.29 -12.62
C GLU A 108 -6.76 -11.22 -13.30
N LEU A 109 -6.23 -10.25 -12.55
CA LEU A 109 -5.40 -9.16 -13.07
C LEU A 109 -4.13 -9.66 -13.78
N LYS A 110 -3.48 -10.71 -13.25
CA LYS A 110 -2.32 -11.34 -13.90
C LYS A 110 -2.71 -11.99 -15.23
N SER A 111 -3.87 -12.62 -15.28
CA SER A 111 -4.35 -13.30 -16.49
C SER A 111 -4.84 -12.34 -17.57
N SER A 112 -5.47 -11.23 -17.19
CA SER A 112 -5.95 -10.21 -18.11
C SER A 112 -4.83 -9.31 -18.65
N GLY A 113 -3.76 -9.13 -17.86
CA GLY A 113 -2.70 -8.17 -18.17
C GLY A 113 -3.17 -6.71 -18.11
N GLU A 114 -4.30 -6.46 -17.44
CA GLU A 114 -4.89 -5.15 -17.30
C GLU A 114 -3.99 -4.21 -16.48
N LEU A 115 -3.95 -2.94 -16.90
CA LEU A 115 -3.24 -1.89 -16.19
C LEU A 115 -4.19 -1.23 -15.20
N VAL A 116 -3.90 -1.41 -13.91
CA VAL A 116 -4.68 -0.85 -12.79
C VAL A 116 -3.79 -0.01 -11.90
N GLU A 117 -4.42 0.83 -11.07
CA GLU A 117 -3.70 1.66 -10.09
C GLU A 117 -3.65 0.95 -8.73
N PHE A 118 -2.46 0.81 -8.16
CA PHE A 118 -2.24 0.21 -6.85
C PHE A 118 -1.91 1.29 -5.82
N LEU A 119 -2.61 1.30 -4.69
CA LEU A 119 -2.25 2.13 -3.55
C LEU A 119 -1.18 1.43 -2.71
N ILE A 120 0.00 2.05 -2.66
CA ILE A 120 1.12 1.59 -1.83
C ILE A 120 1.20 2.44 -0.57
N VAL A 121 1.11 1.81 0.60
CA VAL A 121 1.25 2.47 1.92
C VAL A 121 2.40 1.81 2.67
N ASN A 122 3.44 2.58 3.01
CA ASN A 122 4.62 2.06 3.70
C ASN A 122 5.24 0.80 3.05
N GLY A 123 5.23 0.71 1.71
CA GLY A 123 5.75 -0.44 0.97
C GLY A 123 4.81 -1.65 0.87
N TYR A 124 3.55 -1.51 1.29
CA TYR A 124 2.50 -2.51 1.13
C TYR A 124 1.50 -2.08 0.06
N ALA A 125 1.24 -2.94 -0.93
CA ALA A 125 0.11 -2.84 -1.83
C ALA A 125 -1.16 -3.30 -1.09
N ILE A 126 -2.03 -2.35 -0.76
CA ILE A 126 -3.17 -2.61 0.13
C ILE A 126 -4.53 -2.52 -0.59
N VAL A 127 -4.60 -1.79 -1.70
CA VAL A 127 -5.85 -1.57 -2.46
C VAL A 127 -5.52 -1.45 -3.95
N VAL A 128 -6.38 -2.02 -4.80
CA VAL A 128 -6.45 -1.72 -6.24
C VAL A 128 -7.53 -0.66 -6.43
N ILE A 129 -7.19 0.43 -7.12
CA ILE A 129 -8.06 1.55 -7.48
C ILE A 129 -8.40 1.37 -8.97
N GLY A 130 -9.67 1.08 -9.25
CA GLY A 130 -10.20 0.79 -10.58
C GLY A 130 -11.72 0.68 -10.54
#